data_AF-A0A7X6UIK3-F1
#
_entry.id   AF-A0A7X6UIK3-F1
#
_cell.length_a   1.000
_cell.length_b   1.000
_cell.length_c   1.000
_cell.angle_alpha   90.00
_cell.angle_beta   90.00
_cell.angle_gamma   90.00
#
_symmetry.space_group_name_H-M   'P 1'
#
loop_
_entity.id
_entity.type
_entity.pdbx_description
1 polymer ?
#
loop_
_entity_poly.entity_id
_entity_poly.type
_entity_poly.pdbx_seq_one_letter_code
_entity_poly.pdbx_strand_id
1 'polypeptide(L)'
;MSSRLNFSAVFVLILIIGVIISFVYADFRLKSAILEIAKSKAQVMQSEKVSQIVNEQVVAQVNYQDIVDIHKDNQGRIVLIQQNTIMLNKIMSNTVKEVS
;
A
#
# COMPACT_ATOMS: atom_id res chain seq x y z
N MET A 1 -26.69 -23.22 57.82
CA MET A 1 -27.42 -22.21 57.05
C MET A 1 -26.99 -22.32 55.59
N SER A 2 -27.52 -23.32 54.87
CA SER A 2 -27.05 -23.66 53.52
C SER A 2 -27.84 -22.86 52.50
N SER A 3 -27.19 -21.84 51.91
CA SER A 3 -27.71 -21.11 50.76
C SER A 3 -28.09 -22.10 49.67
N ARG A 4 -29.40 -22.32 49.46
CA ARG A 4 -29.90 -23.01 48.28
C ARG A 4 -29.75 -22.04 47.11
N LEU A 5 -28.52 -21.96 46.59
CA LEU A 5 -28.26 -21.33 45.31
C LEU A 5 -29.19 -22.01 44.30
N ASN A 6 -30.12 -21.25 43.75
CA ASN A 6 -31.02 -21.72 42.70
C ASN A 6 -30.15 -22.02 41.47
N PHE A 7 -29.68 -23.26 41.34
CA PHE A 7 -28.73 -23.70 40.30
C PHE A 7 -29.20 -23.30 38.89
N SER A 8 -30.52 -23.32 38.66
CA SER A 8 -31.14 -22.83 37.43
C SER A 8 -30.89 -21.34 37.18
N ALA A 9 -30.92 -20.49 38.21
CA ALA A 9 -30.67 -19.05 38.07
C ALA A 9 -29.19 -18.76 37.77
N VAL A 10 -28.27 -19.53 38.37
CA VAL A 10 -26.82 -19.43 38.08
C VAL A 10 -26.54 -19.85 36.64
N PHE A 11 -27.19 -20.93 36.17
CA PHE A 11 -27.05 -21.38 34.78
C PHE A 11 -27.55 -20.33 33.78
N VAL A 12 -28.71 -19.72 34.01
CA VAL A 12 -29.25 -18.64 33.17
C VAL A 12 -28.32 -17.43 33.16
N LEU A 13 -27.74 -17.05 34.31
CA LEU A 13 -26.80 -15.94 34.41
C LEU A 13 -25.54 -16.19 33.56
N ILE A 14 -24.96 -17.38 33.63
CA ILE A 14 -23.79 -17.77 32.82
C ILE A 14 -24.13 -17.70 31.33
N LEU A 15 -25.32 -18.15 30.93
CA LEU A 15 -25.77 -18.11 29.54
C LEU A 15 -25.86 -16.67 29.03
N ILE A 16 -26.45 -15.76 29.82
CA ILE A 16 -26.55 -14.33 29.48
C ILE A 16 -25.15 -13.72 29.33
N ILE A 17 -24.23 -14.01 30.26
CA ILE A 17 -22.85 -13.52 30.19
C ILE A 17 -22.15 -14.06 28.94
N GLY A 18 -22.34 -15.34 28.60
CA GLY A 18 -21.78 -15.95 27.39
C GLY A 18 -22.24 -15.27 26.10
N VAL A 19 -23.54 -14.93 26.01
CA VAL A 19 -24.10 -14.21 24.86
C VAL A 19 -23.49 -12.81 24.74
N ILE A 20 -23.38 -12.08 25.84
CA ILE A 20 -22.78 -10.73 25.86
C ILE A 20 -21.32 -10.79 25.39
N ILE A 21 -20.53 -11.72 25.92
CA ILE A 21 -19.12 -11.89 25.54
C ILE A 21 -19.01 -12.24 24.05
N SER A 22 -19.85 -13.15 23.55
CA SER A 22 -19.85 -13.51 22.14
C SER A 22 -20.17 -12.33 21.23
N PHE A 23 -21.12 -11.47 21.63
CA PHE A 23 -21.48 -10.28 20.86
C PHE A 23 -20.33 -9.27 20.82
N VAL A 24 -19.69 -9.02 21.96
CA VAL A 24 -18.51 -8.13 22.04
C VAL A 24 -17.33 -8.67 21.22
N TYR A 25 -17.10 -9.98 21.28
CA TYR A 25 -16.03 -10.62 20.51
C TYR A 25 -16.27 -10.51 19.00
N ALA A 26 -17.52 -10.73 18.55
CA ALA A 26 -17.90 -10.57 17.15
C ALA A 26 -17.72 -9.13 16.66
N ASP A 27 -18.16 -8.13 17.44
CA ASP A 27 -18.01 -6.71 17.11
C ASP A 27 -16.53 -6.31 17.00
N PHE A 28 -15.69 -6.73 17.95
CA PHE A 28 -14.27 -6.44 17.92
C PHE A 28 -13.59 -7.05 16.69
N ARG A 29 -13.90 -8.32 16.38
CA ARG A 29 -13.30 -9.02 15.23
C ARG A 29 -13.75 -8.42 13.90
N LEU A 30 -15.01 -7.99 13.79
CA LEU A 30 -15.52 -7.34 12.59
C LEU A 30 -14.84 -6.00 12.36
N LYS A 31 -14.67 -5.19 13.40
CA LYS A 31 -13.93 -3.91 13.34
C LYS A 31 -12.48 -4.12 12.91
N SER A 32 -11.79 -5.10 13.48
CA SER A 32 -10.41 -5.42 13.09
C SER A 32 -10.32 -5.84 11.62
N ALA A 33 -11.21 -6.71 11.16
CA ALA A 33 -11.22 -7.17 9.76
C ALA A 33 -11.48 -6.04 8.77
N ILE A 34 -12.46 -5.16 9.06
CA ILE A 34 -12.76 -4.00 8.20
C ILE A 34 -11.55 -3.06 8.13
N LEU A 35 -10.89 -2.80 9.26
CA LEU A 35 -9.72 -1.94 9.30
C LEU A 35 -8.55 -2.52 8.49
N GLU A 36 -8.35 -3.84 8.55
CA GLU A 36 -7.31 -4.53 7.79
C GLU A 36 -7.58 -4.47 6.28
N ILE A 37 -8.82 -4.70 5.86
CA ILE A 37 -9.24 -4.56 4.46
C ILE A 37 -9.09 -3.11 4.00
N ALA A 38 -9.49 -2.13 4.82
CA ALA A 38 -9.36 -0.71 4.49
C ALA A 38 -7.89 -0.31 4.30
N LYS A 39 -6.99 -0.78 5.18
CA LYS A 39 -5.55 -0.55 5.06
C LYS A 39 -4.96 -1.18 3.80
N SER A 40 -5.29 -2.45 3.53
CA SER A 40 -4.84 -3.13 2.32
C SER A 40 -5.31 -2.41 1.06
N LYS A 41 -6.58 -2.01 1.02
CA LYS A 41 -7.15 -1.26 -0.11
C LYS A 41 -6.51 0.12 -0.28
N ALA A 42 -6.22 0.81 0.81
CA ALA A 42 -5.52 2.09 0.77
C ALA A 42 -4.09 1.93 0.22
N GLN A 43 -3.38 0.87 0.62
CA GLN A 43 -2.03 0.59 0.10
C GLN A 43 -2.03 0.27 -1.40
N VAL A 44 -2.98 -0.56 -1.86
CA VAL A 44 -3.15 -0.86 -3.28
C VAL A 44 -3.45 0.42 -4.07
N MET A 45 -4.42 1.21 -3.60
CA MET A 45 -4.79 2.48 -4.23
C MET A 45 -3.61 3.47 -4.29
N GLN A 46 -2.81 3.54 -3.22
CA GLN A 46 -1.61 4.36 -3.20
C GLN A 46 -0.61 3.89 -4.27
N SER A 47 -0.33 2.59 -4.34
CA SER A 47 0.61 2.05 -5.32
C SER A 47 0.13 2.24 -6.77
N GLU A 48 -1.16 2.05 -7.02
CA GLU A 48 -1.78 2.32 -8.32
C GLU A 48 -1.63 3.80 -8.70
N LYS A 49 -1.88 4.71 -7.75
CA LYS A 49 -1.73 6.14 -7.98
C LYS A 49 -0.30 6.54 -8.29
N VAL A 50 0.68 6.00 -7.56
CA VAL A 50 2.11 6.22 -7.85
C VAL A 50 2.45 5.70 -9.24
N SER A 51 2.03 4.48 -9.58
CA SER A 51 2.31 3.91 -10.90
C SER A 51 1.69 4.74 -12.03
N GLN A 52 0.47 5.23 -11.83
CA GLN A 52 -0.20 6.13 -12.77
C GLN A 52 0.61 7.43 -12.95
N ILE A 53 0.97 8.10 -11.85
CA ILE A 53 1.75 9.35 -11.89
C ILE A 53 3.08 9.15 -12.62
N VAL A 54 3.80 8.06 -12.32
CA VAL A 54 5.08 7.76 -13.00
C VAL A 54 4.88 7.58 -14.50
N ASN A 55 3.87 6.81 -14.92
CA ASN A 55 3.64 6.58 -16.34
C ASN A 55 3.18 7.84 -17.09
N GLU A 56 2.26 8.60 -16.51
CA GLU A 56 1.66 9.78 -17.17
C GLU A 56 2.56 11.02 -17.12
N GLN A 57 3.23 11.27 -15.99
CA GLN A 57 3.96 12.52 -15.76
C GLN A 57 5.46 12.40 -15.97
N VAL A 58 6.02 11.20 -15.79
CA VAL A 58 7.48 11.00 -15.87
C VAL A 58 7.87 10.31 -17.17
N VAL A 59 7.31 9.15 -17.46
CA VAL A 59 7.71 8.35 -18.65
C VAL A 59 7.24 9.00 -19.94
N ALA A 60 6.00 9.51 -20.00
CA ALA A 60 5.48 10.16 -21.21
C ALA A 60 6.27 11.42 -21.63
N GLN A 61 7.05 12.01 -20.72
CA GLN A 61 7.82 13.24 -20.95
C GLN A 61 9.31 13.00 -21.24
N VAL A 62 9.79 11.75 -21.25
CA VAL A 62 11.22 11.40 -21.36
C VAL A 62 11.44 10.45 -22.54
N ASN A 63 12.32 10.82 -23.47
CA ASN A 63 12.78 9.92 -24.52
C ASN A 63 14.03 9.13 -24.07
N TYR A 64 14.22 7.93 -24.61
CA TYR A 64 15.41 7.11 -24.32
C TYR A 64 16.73 7.83 -24.67
N GLN A 65 16.73 8.64 -25.73
CA GLN A 65 17.87 9.48 -26.10
C GLN A 65 18.19 10.58 -25.07
N ASP A 66 17.28 10.91 -24.16
CA ASP A 66 17.52 11.96 -23.15
C ASP A 66 18.33 11.42 -21.95
N ILE A 67 18.23 10.11 -21.69
CA ILE A 67 18.92 9.43 -20.58
C ILE A 67 20.21 8.72 -21.02
N VAL A 68 20.41 8.55 -22.32
CA VAL A 68 21.58 7.87 -22.88
C VAL A 68 22.21 8.70 -23.99
N ASP A 69 23.48 9.03 -23.82
CA ASP A 69 24.29 9.74 -24.80
C ASP A 69 25.08 8.74 -25.66
N ILE A 70 24.93 8.86 -26.98
CA ILE A 70 25.49 7.90 -27.95
C ILE A 70 26.57 8.62 -28.77
N HIS A 71 27.83 8.25 -28.54
CA HIS A 71 28.96 8.77 -29.29
C HIS A 71 29.25 7.86 -30.49
N LYS A 72 29.38 8.48 -31.66
CA LYS A 72 29.65 7.80 -32.94
C LYS A 72 31.01 8.22 -33.50
N ASP A 73 31.65 7.33 -34.25
CA ASP A 73 32.86 7.65 -35.01
C ASP A 73 32.55 8.39 -36.34
N ASN A 74 33.59 8.79 -37.07
CA ASN A 74 33.46 9.47 -38.37
C ASN A 74 32.78 8.63 -39.45
N GLN A 75 32.58 7.32 -39.23
CA GLN A 75 31.86 6.42 -40.14
C GLN A 75 30.44 6.12 -39.64
N GLY A 76 29.98 6.80 -38.58
CA GLY A 76 28.65 6.67 -38.00
C GLY A 76 28.45 5.45 -37.10
N ARG A 77 29.50 4.69 -36.80
CA ARG A 77 29.40 3.51 -35.92
C ARG A 77 29.38 3.94 -34.46
N ILE A 78 28.56 3.28 -33.65
CA ILE A 78 28.48 3.52 -32.21
C ILE A 78 29.80 3.03 -31.59
N VAL A 79 30.53 3.93 -30.95
CA VAL A 79 31.81 3.62 -30.29
C VAL A 79 31.73 3.71 -28.78
N LEU A 80 30.75 4.46 -28.26
CA LEU A 80 30.58 4.62 -26.82
C LEU A 80 29.12 5.01 -26.51
N ILE A 81 28.57 4.37 -25.49
CA ILE A 81 27.25 4.68 -24.92
C ILE A 81 27.50 5.11 -23.48
N GLN A 82 27.05 6.29 -23.12
CA GLN A 82 27.16 6.82 -21.76
C GLN A 82 25.79 7.17 -21.21
N GLN A 83 25.62 6.96 -19.91
CA GLN A 83 24.41 7.38 -19.21
C GLN A 83 24.50 8.87 -18.86
N ASN A 84 23.47 9.65 -19.23
CA ASN A 84 23.34 11.04 -18.82
C ASN A 84 22.84 11.10 -17.37
N THR A 85 23.77 11.01 -16.42
CA THR A 85 23.46 10.98 -14.99
C THR A 85 22.77 12.26 -14.51
N ILE A 86 23.02 13.41 -15.15
CA ILE A 86 22.37 14.68 -14.84
C ILE A 86 20.88 14.60 -15.17
N MET A 87 20.54 14.16 -16.38
CA MET A 87 19.15 13.98 -16.80
C MET A 87 18.46 12.90 -15.96
N LEU A 88 19.14 11.78 -15.70
CA LEU A 88 18.62 10.70 -14.88
C LEU A 88 18.26 11.17 -13.46
N ASN A 89 19.14 11.94 -12.81
CA ASN A 89 18.87 12.51 -11.49
C ASN A 89 17.72 13.52 -11.52
N LYS A 90 17.59 14.31 -12.60
CA LYS A 90 16.47 15.24 -12.78
C LYS A 90 15.13 14.50 -12.88
N ILE A 91 15.10 13.39 -13.62
CA ILE A 91 13.91 12.53 -13.75
C ILE A 91 13.54 11.92 -12.39
N MET A 92 14.52 11.40 -11.64
CA MET A 92 14.27 10.88 -10.30
C MET A 92 13.70 11.95 -9.37
N SER A 93 14.29 13.15 -9.37
CA SER A 93 13.82 14.28 -8.55
C SER A 93 12.39 14.69 -8.93
N ASN A 94 12.09 14.80 -10.22
CA ASN A 94 10.75 15.10 -10.71
C ASN A 94 9.75 14.00 -10.32
N THR A 95 10.15 12.73 -10.38
CA THR A 95 9.29 11.62 -9.97
C THR A 95 8.92 11.73 -8.51
N VAL A 96 9.90 11.98 -7.63
CA VAL A 96 9.65 12.18 -6.20
C VAL A 96 8.72 13.37 -5.97
N LYS A 97 8.92 14.47 -6.72
CA LYS A 97 8.08 15.68 -6.62
C LYS A 97 6.63 15.45 -7.07
N GLU A 98 6.39 14.67 -8.12
CA GLU A 98 5.03 14.39 -8.61
C GLU A 98 4.30 13.36 -7.74
N VAL A 99 5.04 12.47 -7.06
CA VAL A 99 4.48 11.40 -6.23
C VAL A 99 4.24 11.82 -4.77
N SER A 100 5.00 12.79 -4.25
CA SER A 100 4.91 13.28 -2.86
C SER A 100 3.84 14.36 -2.69
#